data_AF-A0A833E6C2-F1
#
_entry.id   AF-A0A833E6C2-F1
#
_cell.length_a   1.000
_cell.length_b   1.000
_cell.length_c   1.000
_cell.angle_alpha   90.00
_cell.angle_beta   90.00
_cell.angle_gamma   90.00
#
_symmetry.space_group_name_H-M   'P 1'
#
loop_
_entity.id
_entity.type
_entity.pdbx_description
1 polymer ?
#
loop_
_entity_poly.entity_id
_entity_poly.type
_entity_poly.pdbx_seq_one_letter_code
_entity_poly.pdbx_strand_id
1 'polypeptide(L)'
;EVVDLYGQHGVDVIAITDHILDEHTIRERERNGEPVKAVREDEFKDYLKLLWKEQKRAWKEYNMLLIPGTEITNNHDLYHILAIDVKEYVDPTLPVEEIVELVKDQNALVIAAHPDKKKTDERHLSWYLWEHQDRLRDLFDAWEVANRDDLFNSVGLKKYNYIANSDFHKREHLYSWKTLLRCEKNVEDVKEAIRRNEDVAIYLMRKREG
;
A
#
# COMPACT_ATOMS: atom_id res chain seq x y z
N GLU A 1 1.25 -11.70 -14.66
CA GLU A 1 0.91 -12.64 -13.56
C GLU A 1 0.06 -12.02 -12.46
N VAL A 2 0.56 -11.08 -11.65
CA VAL A 2 -0.25 -10.49 -10.54
C VAL A 2 -1.52 -9.80 -11.06
N VAL A 3 -1.39 -8.99 -12.11
CA VAL A 3 -2.52 -8.34 -12.79
C VAL A 3 -3.54 -9.36 -13.29
N ASP A 4 -3.08 -10.47 -13.88
CA ASP A 4 -3.98 -11.53 -14.37
C ASP A 4 -4.70 -12.21 -13.22
N LEU A 5 -3.99 -12.48 -12.13
CA LEU A 5 -4.56 -13.10 -10.94
C LEU A 5 -5.69 -12.24 -10.37
N TYR A 6 -5.46 -10.95 -10.17
CA TYR A 6 -6.48 -10.04 -9.64
C TYR A 6 -7.63 -9.82 -10.63
N GLY A 7 -7.32 -9.59 -11.90
CA GLY A 7 -8.31 -9.37 -12.95
C GLY A 7 -9.24 -10.56 -13.18
N GLN A 8 -8.70 -11.78 -13.21
CA GLN A 8 -9.50 -13.01 -13.34
C GLN A 8 -10.42 -13.28 -12.14
N HIS A 9 -10.11 -12.68 -10.99
CA HIS A 9 -10.91 -12.80 -9.77
C HIS A 9 -11.87 -11.62 -9.57
N GLY A 10 -12.02 -10.75 -10.57
CA GLY A 10 -13.00 -9.68 -10.59
C GLY A 10 -12.67 -8.52 -9.65
N VAL A 11 -11.39 -8.27 -9.37
CA VAL A 11 -10.99 -7.06 -8.65
C VAL A 11 -11.10 -5.85 -9.57
N ASP A 12 -11.80 -4.81 -9.11
CA ASP A 12 -12.07 -3.62 -9.90
C ASP A 12 -10.91 -2.62 -9.95
N VAL A 13 -10.19 -2.48 -8.84
CA VAL A 13 -9.09 -1.53 -8.66
C VAL A 13 -7.93 -2.23 -7.95
N ILE A 14 -6.71 -2.05 -8.45
CA ILE A 14 -5.48 -2.54 -7.82
C ILE A 14 -4.42 -1.43 -7.83
N ALA A 15 -3.77 -1.21 -6.70
CA ALA A 15 -2.51 -0.47 -6.65
C ALA A 15 -1.35 -1.46 -6.60
N ILE A 16 -0.33 -1.27 -7.43
CA ILE A 16 0.93 -2.02 -7.31
C ILE A 16 1.87 -1.16 -6.47
N THR A 17 2.29 -1.68 -5.32
CA THR A 17 3.03 -0.94 -4.30
C THR A 17 4.31 -1.70 -3.94
N ASP A 18 5.20 -1.93 -4.91
CA ASP A 18 6.47 -2.58 -4.60
C ASP A 18 7.32 -1.68 -3.68
N HIS A 19 8.15 -2.31 -2.85
CA HIS A 19 8.96 -1.59 -1.87
C HIS A 19 9.99 -0.67 -2.53
N ILE A 20 10.16 0.53 -1.95
CA ILE A 20 11.41 1.29 -1.94
C ILE A 20 11.93 1.28 -0.50
N LEU A 21 13.24 1.09 -0.30
CA LEU A 21 13.82 0.85 1.03
C LEU A 21 14.73 1.99 1.50
N ASP A 22 14.76 2.21 2.81
CA ASP A 22 15.74 3.09 3.44
C ASP A 22 17.18 2.62 3.18
N GLU A 23 18.10 3.59 3.07
CA GLU A 23 19.49 3.31 2.71
C GLU A 23 20.20 2.39 3.73
N HIS A 24 19.83 2.49 5.01
CA HIS A 24 20.41 1.65 6.06
C HIS A 24 20.12 0.17 5.82
N THR A 25 18.86 -0.17 5.55
CA THR A 25 18.41 -1.53 5.23
C THR A 25 19.06 -2.05 3.94
N ILE A 26 19.17 -1.20 2.91
CA ILE A 26 19.84 -1.59 1.66
C ILE A 26 21.29 -1.98 1.93
N ARG A 27 22.05 -1.12 2.61
CA ARG A 27 23.46 -1.35 2.93
C ARG A 27 23.66 -2.57 3.82
N GLU A 28 22.76 -2.82 4.78
CA GLU A 28 22.81 -4.02 5.62
C GLU A 28 22.61 -5.30 4.80
N ARG A 29 21.58 -5.35 3.93
CA ARG A 29 21.33 -6.52 3.08
C ARG A 29 22.50 -6.78 2.14
N GLU A 30 23.04 -5.73 1.51
CA GLU A 30 24.21 -5.85 0.64
C GLU A 30 25.44 -6.39 1.38
N ARG A 31 25.72 -5.87 2.59
CA ARG A 31 26.81 -6.36 3.44
C ARG A 31 26.64 -7.83 3.82
N ASN A 32 25.40 -8.26 4.04
CA ASN A 32 25.07 -9.64 4.41
C ASN A 32 24.96 -10.58 3.18
N GLY A 33 25.07 -10.06 1.96
CA GLY A 33 24.86 -10.84 0.72
C GLY A 33 23.40 -11.25 0.49
N GLU A 34 22.46 -10.54 1.08
CA GLU A 34 21.02 -10.79 0.97
C GLU A 34 20.40 -10.01 -0.19
N PRO A 35 19.33 -10.53 -0.83
CA PRO A 35 18.65 -9.83 -1.90
C PRO A 35 17.90 -8.60 -1.36
N VAL A 36 18.13 -7.43 -1.95
CA VAL A 36 17.49 -6.16 -1.53
C VAL A 36 15.98 -6.18 -1.77
N LYS A 37 15.49 -6.78 -2.86
CA LYS A 37 14.04 -6.91 -3.19
C LYS A 37 13.26 -5.58 -3.04
N ALA A 38 13.78 -4.51 -3.62
CA ALA A 38 13.12 -3.21 -3.69
C ALA A 38 13.51 -2.51 -4.98
N VAL A 39 12.67 -1.58 -5.42
CA VAL A 39 12.96 -0.68 -6.54
C VAL A 39 13.99 0.36 -6.07
N ARG A 40 15.05 0.59 -6.86
CA ARG A 40 16.03 1.65 -6.56
C ARG A 40 15.58 2.99 -7.14
N GLU A 41 16.10 4.08 -6.58
CA GLU A 41 15.80 5.44 -7.03
C GLU A 41 16.07 5.64 -8.54
N ASP A 42 17.21 5.15 -9.03
CA ASP A 42 17.62 5.24 -10.43
C ASP A 42 16.76 4.38 -11.37
N GLU A 43 16.11 3.34 -10.84
CA GLU A 43 15.20 2.45 -11.56
C GLU A 43 13.72 2.88 -11.43
N PHE A 44 13.40 3.79 -10.53
CA PHE A 44 12.01 4.12 -10.16
C PHE A 44 11.19 4.64 -11.34
N LYS A 45 11.80 5.42 -12.25
CA LYS A 45 11.13 5.90 -13.46
C LYS A 45 10.81 4.77 -14.43
N ASP A 46 11.66 3.75 -14.52
CA ASP A 46 11.42 2.59 -15.38
C ASP A 46 10.39 1.64 -14.78
N TYR A 47 10.37 1.52 -13.44
CA TYR A 47 9.30 0.88 -12.70
C TYR A 47 7.93 1.52 -13.00
N LEU A 48 7.80 2.85 -12.89
CA LEU A 48 6.56 3.55 -13.20
C LEU A 48 6.13 3.37 -14.67
N LYS A 49 7.07 3.42 -15.63
CA LYS A 49 6.79 3.15 -17.05
C LYS A 49 6.22 1.74 -17.27
N LEU A 50 6.73 0.74 -16.55
CA LEU A 50 6.19 -0.61 -16.60
C LEU A 50 4.74 -0.64 -16.11
N LEU A 51 4.45 0.01 -14.97
CA LEU A 51 3.10 0.09 -14.44
C LEU A 51 2.14 0.83 -15.38
N TRP A 52 2.54 1.95 -15.98
CA TRP A 52 1.72 2.68 -16.96
C TRP A 52 1.38 1.84 -18.20
N LYS A 53 2.29 0.97 -18.63
CA LYS A 53 2.01 0.00 -19.69
C LYS A 53 0.99 -1.04 -19.22
N GLU A 54 1.15 -1.57 -18.01
CA GLU A 54 0.23 -2.55 -17.43
C GLU A 54 -1.16 -1.97 -17.15
N GLN A 55 -1.30 -0.67 -16.86
CA GLN A 55 -2.61 -0.01 -16.76
C GLN A 55 -3.46 -0.21 -18.01
N LYS A 56 -2.86 -0.04 -19.19
CA LYS A 56 -3.56 -0.22 -20.47
C LYS A 56 -4.03 -1.66 -20.65
N ARG A 57 -3.19 -2.62 -20.24
CA ARG A 57 -3.50 -4.05 -20.37
C ARG A 57 -4.58 -4.48 -19.36
N ALA A 58 -4.44 -4.09 -18.09
CA ALA A 58 -5.40 -4.38 -17.03
C ALA A 58 -6.81 -3.86 -17.39
N TRP A 59 -6.89 -2.64 -17.93
CA TRP A 59 -8.14 -2.07 -18.41
C TRP A 59 -8.70 -2.87 -19.59
N LYS A 60 -7.89 -3.13 -20.62
CA LYS A 60 -8.33 -3.81 -21.84
C LYS A 60 -8.82 -5.25 -21.58
N GLU A 61 -8.12 -6.00 -20.74
CA GLU A 61 -8.37 -7.43 -20.56
C GLU A 61 -9.39 -7.72 -19.45
N TYR A 62 -9.42 -6.90 -18.40
CA TYR A 62 -10.20 -7.18 -17.19
C TYR A 62 -11.14 -6.05 -16.79
N ASN A 63 -11.15 -4.93 -17.53
CA ASN A 63 -11.80 -3.70 -17.07
C ASN A 63 -11.33 -3.31 -15.65
N MET A 64 -10.07 -3.60 -15.31
CA MET A 64 -9.50 -3.36 -13.98
C MET A 64 -8.67 -2.08 -14.00
N LEU A 65 -8.93 -1.18 -13.04
CA LEU A 65 -8.15 0.04 -12.86
C LEU A 65 -6.87 -0.29 -12.09
N LEU A 66 -5.73 -0.29 -12.78
CA LEU A 66 -4.42 -0.37 -12.12
C LEU A 66 -3.94 1.04 -11.80
N ILE A 67 -3.43 1.26 -10.59
CA ILE A 67 -2.88 2.53 -10.13
C ILE A 67 -1.41 2.31 -9.74
N PRO A 68 -0.44 3.04 -10.33
CA PRO A 68 0.95 2.97 -9.91
C PRO A 68 1.10 3.44 -8.47
N GLY A 69 1.90 2.75 -7.68
CA GLY A 69 2.19 3.15 -6.30
C GLY A 69 3.53 2.61 -5.86
N THR A 70 3.85 2.82 -4.60
CA THR A 70 5.01 2.21 -3.95
C THR A 70 4.75 2.11 -2.46
N GLU A 71 5.41 1.14 -1.82
CA GLU A 71 5.50 1.10 -0.37
C GLU A 71 6.84 1.73 0.06
N ILE A 72 6.75 2.92 0.63
CA ILE A 72 7.87 3.64 1.22
C ILE A 72 8.21 2.94 2.53
N THR A 73 9.34 2.23 2.54
CA THR A 73 9.65 1.22 3.56
C THR A 73 10.90 1.63 4.34
N ASN A 74 10.74 2.07 5.58
CA ASN A 74 11.86 2.30 6.49
C ASN A 74 11.85 1.24 7.60
N ASN A 75 12.76 0.26 7.50
CA ASN A 75 12.92 -0.78 8.53
C ASN A 75 13.91 -0.37 9.64
N HIS A 76 14.62 0.75 9.48
CA HIS A 76 15.48 1.30 10.52
C HIS A 76 14.65 1.99 11.61
N ASP A 77 13.74 2.88 11.19
CA ASP A 77 12.84 3.67 12.04
C ASP A 77 11.43 3.07 12.16
N LEU A 78 11.20 1.92 11.53
CA LEU A 78 10.02 1.07 11.68
C LEU A 78 8.71 1.74 11.23
N TYR A 79 8.65 2.28 10.02
CA TYR A 79 7.40 2.74 9.40
C TYR A 79 7.31 2.33 7.94
N HIS A 80 6.11 1.91 7.54
CA HIS A 80 5.77 1.62 6.14
C HIS A 80 4.58 2.50 5.71
N ILE A 81 4.70 3.12 4.54
CA ILE A 81 3.71 4.06 4.01
C ILE A 81 3.38 3.66 2.57
N LEU A 82 2.10 3.44 2.27
CA LEU A 82 1.68 3.24 0.88
C LEU A 82 1.43 4.61 0.24
N ALA A 83 2.17 4.89 -0.84
CA ALA A 83 1.95 6.04 -1.71
C ALA A 83 1.27 5.54 -2.99
N ILE A 84 -0.03 5.84 -3.16
CA ILE A 84 -0.83 5.36 -4.31
C ILE A 84 -1.04 6.52 -5.29
N ASP A 85 -0.83 6.25 -6.57
CA ASP A 85 -0.76 7.23 -7.66
C ASP A 85 0.47 8.16 -7.51
N VAL A 86 1.64 7.61 -7.20
CA VAL A 86 2.91 8.37 -7.11
C VAL A 86 3.55 8.54 -8.50
N LYS A 87 4.35 9.60 -8.69
CA LYS A 87 4.98 9.97 -9.97
C LYS A 87 6.49 10.17 -9.89
N GLU A 88 7.01 10.49 -8.72
CA GLU A 88 8.43 10.68 -8.44
C GLU A 88 8.84 9.88 -7.18
N TYR A 89 10.10 9.50 -7.12
CA TYR A 89 10.66 8.78 -5.97
C TYR A 89 10.62 9.68 -4.72
N VAL A 90 10.36 9.06 -3.56
CA VAL A 90 10.41 9.73 -2.25
C VAL A 90 11.35 8.94 -1.36
N ASP A 91 12.36 9.61 -0.82
CA ASP A 91 13.40 8.97 -0.01
C ASP A 91 12.82 8.42 1.30
N PRO A 92 12.89 7.09 1.53
CA PRO A 92 12.36 6.47 2.75
C PRO A 92 13.09 6.88 4.03
N THR A 93 14.26 7.54 3.96
CA THR A 93 15.02 7.99 5.13
C THR A 93 14.54 9.34 5.69
N LEU A 94 13.65 10.04 4.98
CA LEU A 94 13.10 11.32 5.40
C LEU A 94 12.12 11.17 6.58
N PRO A 95 11.91 12.22 7.39
CA PRO A 95 10.85 12.24 8.40
C PRO A 95 9.46 11.93 7.79
N VAL A 96 8.62 11.22 8.55
CA VAL A 96 7.26 10.83 8.11
C VAL A 96 6.45 12.03 7.61
N GLU A 97 6.51 13.16 8.31
CA GLU A 97 5.81 14.38 7.95
C GLU A 97 6.24 14.91 6.56
N GLU A 98 7.55 14.85 6.25
CA GLU A 98 8.11 15.28 4.96
C GLU A 98 7.77 14.29 3.83
N ILE A 99 7.82 12.98 4.11
CA ILE A 99 7.36 11.96 3.16
C ILE A 99 5.89 12.20 2.78
N VAL A 100 5.02 12.41 3.76
CA VAL A 100 3.60 12.68 3.54
C VAL A 100 3.41 13.92 2.67
N GLU A 101 4.12 15.01 2.96
CA GLU A 101 4.07 16.26 2.18
C GLU A 101 4.48 16.01 0.72
N LEU A 102 5.62 15.37 0.49
CA LEU A 102 6.13 15.05 -0.86
C LEU A 102 5.20 14.14 -1.65
N VAL A 103 4.51 13.20 -1.00
CA VAL A 103 3.52 12.34 -1.66
C VAL A 103 2.24 13.15 -1.96
N LYS A 104 1.78 14.00 -1.04
CA LYS A 104 0.61 14.87 -1.26
C LYS A 104 0.83 15.89 -2.36
N ASP A 105 2.03 16.45 -2.50
CA ASP A 105 2.40 17.37 -3.59
C ASP A 105 2.27 16.74 -4.98
N GLN A 106 2.30 15.40 -5.05
CA GLN A 106 2.08 14.63 -6.28
C GLN A 106 0.60 14.30 -6.54
N ASN A 107 -0.31 14.82 -5.70
CA ASN A 107 -1.73 14.44 -5.63
C ASN A 107 -1.91 12.90 -5.48
N ALA A 108 -1.01 12.24 -4.77
CA ALA A 108 -1.13 10.82 -4.44
C ALA A 108 -1.98 10.63 -3.17
N LEU A 109 -2.39 9.39 -2.88
CA LEU A 109 -2.89 9.00 -1.57
C LEU A 109 -1.73 8.61 -0.67
N VAL A 110 -1.84 8.94 0.61
CA VAL A 110 -0.91 8.51 1.65
C VAL A 110 -1.63 7.64 2.67
N ILE A 111 -1.23 6.37 2.77
CA ILE A 111 -1.84 5.41 3.70
C ILE A 111 -0.79 4.90 4.68
N ALA A 112 -1.13 4.90 5.96
CA ALA A 112 -0.34 4.23 6.98
C ALA A 112 -0.53 2.71 6.87
N ALA A 113 0.51 1.99 6.46
CA ALA A 113 0.45 0.54 6.29
C ALA A 113 0.38 -0.17 7.64
N HIS A 114 -0.18 -1.38 7.63
CA HIS A 114 -0.32 -2.29 8.77
C HIS A 114 0.87 -2.29 9.72
N PRO A 115 0.66 -2.53 11.03
CA PRO A 115 1.73 -2.82 11.95
C PRO A 115 2.09 -4.28 11.69
N ASP A 116 2.98 -4.57 10.74
CA ASP A 116 3.18 -5.97 10.37
C ASP A 116 3.50 -6.84 11.61
N LYS A 117 2.78 -7.96 11.69
CA LYS A 117 3.09 -9.11 12.53
C LYS A 117 2.54 -10.36 11.88
N LYS A 118 3.36 -11.39 11.76
CA LYS A 118 2.89 -12.76 11.99
C LYS A 118 2.84 -12.96 13.50
N LYS A 119 1.86 -13.72 14.04
CA LYS A 119 1.70 -13.95 15.49
C LYS A 119 2.99 -14.25 16.29
N THR A 120 4.05 -14.72 15.61
CA THR A 120 5.35 -15.14 16.12
C THR A 120 6.44 -14.06 16.25
N ASP A 121 6.31 -12.87 15.66
CA ASP A 121 7.45 -11.95 15.58
C ASP A 121 7.72 -11.18 16.91
N GLU A 122 8.98 -10.98 17.26
CA GLU A 122 9.41 -10.28 18.49
C GLU A 122 9.58 -8.76 18.29
N ARG A 123 9.66 -8.28 17.04
CA ARG A 123 9.77 -6.86 16.66
C ARG A 123 8.86 -6.54 15.46
N HIS A 124 8.29 -5.34 15.47
CA HIS A 124 7.31 -4.86 14.50
C HIS A 124 7.96 -3.89 13.51
N LEU A 125 7.96 -4.22 12.21
CA LEU A 125 8.69 -3.43 11.19
C LEU A 125 8.00 -2.12 10.77
N SER A 126 6.75 -1.89 11.18
CA SER A 126 5.97 -0.67 10.87
C SER A 126 5.41 0.02 12.13
N TRP A 127 5.92 -0.30 13.33
CA TRP A 127 5.27 0.12 14.58
C TRP A 127 5.27 1.62 14.88
N TYR A 128 6.20 2.39 14.33
CA TYR A 128 6.34 3.81 14.64
C TYR A 128 5.05 4.58 14.39
N LEU A 129 4.40 4.35 13.24
CA LEU A 129 3.13 4.99 12.90
C LEU A 129 2.04 4.62 13.91
N TRP A 130 2.04 3.38 14.38
CA TRP A 130 1.01 2.82 15.28
C TRP A 130 1.15 3.32 16.71
N GLU A 131 2.37 3.50 17.20
CA GLU A 131 2.66 4.13 18.49
C GLU A 131 2.31 5.63 18.50
N HIS A 132 2.42 6.30 17.34
CA HIS A 132 2.24 7.75 17.20
C HIS A 132 0.94 8.13 16.48
N GLN A 133 -0.03 7.21 16.39
CA GLN A 133 -1.30 7.38 15.67
C GLN A 133 -2.06 8.66 15.97
N ASP A 134 -2.07 9.11 17.23
CA ASP A 134 -2.82 10.30 17.63
C ASP A 134 -2.16 11.57 17.11
N ARG A 135 -0.82 11.60 17.04
CA ARG A 135 -0.04 12.70 16.47
C ARG A 135 -0.13 12.74 14.95
N LEU A 136 -0.10 11.56 14.32
CA LEU A 136 0.02 11.41 12.87
C LEU A 136 -1.34 11.33 12.15
N ARG A 137 -2.45 11.28 12.89
CA ARG A 137 -3.79 11.04 12.36
C ARG A 137 -4.11 11.85 11.10
N ASP A 138 -3.93 13.17 11.18
CA ASP A 138 -4.38 14.11 10.14
C ASP A 138 -3.41 14.21 8.96
N LEU A 139 -2.25 13.54 9.05
CA LEU A 139 -1.28 13.46 7.97
C LEU A 139 -1.70 12.42 6.93
N PHE A 140 -2.23 11.28 7.36
CA PHE A 140 -2.61 10.17 6.48
C PHE A 140 -4.04 10.30 5.97
N ASP A 141 -4.26 9.93 4.71
CA ASP A 141 -5.61 9.91 4.13
C ASP A 141 -6.44 8.74 4.70
N ALA A 142 -5.77 7.62 5.00
CA ALA A 142 -6.35 6.45 5.65
C ALA A 142 -5.29 5.59 6.36
N TRP A 143 -5.75 4.71 7.23
CA TRP A 143 -4.96 3.70 7.93
C TRP A 143 -5.45 2.31 7.54
N GLU A 144 -4.55 1.34 7.40
CA GLU A 144 -5.00 -0.04 7.19
C GLU A 144 -5.74 -0.57 8.42
N VAL A 145 -7.06 -0.79 8.32
CA VAL A 145 -7.85 -1.45 9.39
C VAL A 145 -7.81 -2.97 9.27
N ALA A 146 -7.40 -3.49 8.11
CA ALA A 146 -7.29 -4.91 7.87
C ALA A 146 -6.18 -5.20 6.85
N ASN A 147 -5.43 -6.25 7.10
CA ASN A 147 -4.35 -6.71 6.25
C ASN A 147 -4.34 -8.23 6.24
N ARG A 148 -4.20 -8.85 5.06
CA ARG A 148 -4.32 -10.31 4.90
C ARG A 148 -5.67 -10.79 5.47
N ASP A 149 -5.64 -11.68 6.46
CA ASP A 149 -6.82 -12.22 7.14
C ASP A 149 -7.07 -11.57 8.51
N ASP A 150 -6.25 -10.59 8.91
CA ASP A 150 -6.28 -9.97 10.23
C ASP A 150 -6.98 -8.61 10.23
N LEU A 151 -7.55 -8.25 11.39
CA LEU A 151 -8.21 -6.97 11.66
C LEU A 151 -7.47 -6.22 12.77
N PHE A 152 -7.28 -4.91 12.58
CA PHE A 152 -6.63 -4.01 13.53
C PHE A 152 -7.66 -3.10 14.19
N ASN A 153 -8.16 -3.52 15.34
CA ASN A 153 -9.25 -2.85 16.04
C ASN A 153 -8.93 -1.39 16.45
N SER A 154 -7.65 -1.03 16.60
CA SER A 154 -7.24 0.33 16.99
C SER A 154 -7.73 1.41 16.02
N VAL A 155 -7.77 1.14 14.71
CA VAL A 155 -8.26 2.08 13.69
C VAL A 155 -9.76 2.32 13.87
N GLY A 156 -10.54 1.24 14.02
CA GLY A 156 -11.99 1.30 14.20
C GLY A 156 -12.41 1.97 15.52
N LEU A 157 -11.73 1.64 16.63
CA LEU A 157 -12.01 2.25 17.95
C LEU A 157 -11.78 3.77 17.95
N LYS A 158 -10.78 4.24 17.22
CA LYS A 158 -10.47 5.67 17.08
C LYS A 158 -11.28 6.37 15.99
N LYS A 159 -12.06 5.63 15.20
CA LYS A 159 -12.83 6.12 14.05
C LYS A 159 -11.94 6.85 13.05
N TYR A 160 -10.76 6.30 12.78
CA TYR A 160 -9.87 6.83 11.75
C TYR A 160 -10.38 6.42 10.37
N ASN A 161 -10.05 7.22 9.36
CA ASN A 161 -10.25 6.81 7.98
C ASN A 161 -9.52 5.49 7.74
N TYR A 162 -10.18 4.57 7.07
CA TYR A 162 -9.67 3.22 6.92
C TYR A 162 -9.68 2.70 5.49
N ILE A 163 -8.75 1.78 5.22
CA ILE A 163 -8.80 0.86 4.09
C ILE A 163 -8.40 -0.55 4.54
N ALA A 164 -8.66 -1.52 3.69
CA ALA A 164 -8.25 -2.91 3.89
C ALA A 164 -7.59 -3.46 2.63
N ASN A 165 -6.43 -4.11 2.78
CA ASN A 165 -5.64 -4.57 1.66
C ASN A 165 -5.12 -5.99 1.86
N SER A 166 -4.57 -6.53 0.77
CA SER A 166 -3.94 -7.84 0.79
C SER A 166 -2.51 -7.82 1.26
N ASP A 167 -1.74 -6.74 1.06
CA ASP A 167 -0.26 -6.69 1.15
C ASP A 167 0.40 -7.71 0.18
N PHE A 168 -0.21 -8.02 -0.96
CA PHE A 168 0.07 -9.24 -1.75
C PHE A 168 1.57 -9.57 -2.00
N HIS A 169 1.98 -10.80 -1.64
CA HIS A 169 3.35 -11.31 -1.84
C HIS A 169 3.39 -12.76 -2.37
N LYS A 170 2.28 -13.50 -2.21
CA LYS A 170 2.09 -14.88 -2.66
C LYS A 170 0.66 -15.04 -3.16
N ARG A 171 0.43 -16.00 -4.06
CA ARG A 171 -0.89 -16.26 -4.66
C ARG A 171 -2.01 -16.44 -3.64
N GLU A 172 -1.73 -17.06 -2.49
CA GLU A 172 -2.69 -17.27 -1.41
C GLU A 172 -3.21 -15.95 -0.81
N HIS A 173 -2.39 -14.90 -0.80
CA HIS A 173 -2.74 -13.58 -0.28
C HIS A 173 -3.78 -12.84 -1.15
N LEU A 174 -4.16 -13.39 -2.31
CA LEU A 174 -5.29 -12.89 -3.07
C LEU A 174 -6.59 -12.98 -2.26
N TYR A 175 -6.75 -14.04 -1.46
CA TYR A 175 -7.87 -14.20 -0.56
C TYR A 175 -7.53 -13.52 0.75
N SER A 176 -8.10 -12.34 0.96
CA SER A 176 -7.79 -11.45 2.07
C SER A 176 -8.89 -10.40 2.20
N TRP A 177 -8.82 -9.59 3.24
CA TRP A 177 -9.55 -8.34 3.29
C TRP A 177 -9.22 -7.42 2.10
N LYS A 178 -10.26 -6.73 1.61
CA LYS A 178 -10.24 -5.75 0.51
C LYS A 178 -11.08 -4.54 0.92
N THR A 179 -10.87 -3.44 0.22
CA THR A 179 -11.70 -2.24 0.34
C THR A 179 -12.81 -2.27 -0.70
N LEU A 180 -14.04 -2.00 -0.29
CA LEU A 180 -15.18 -1.77 -1.16
C LEU A 180 -15.52 -0.27 -1.13
N LEU A 181 -15.51 0.37 -2.29
CA LEU A 181 -15.73 1.81 -2.45
C LEU A 181 -16.98 2.06 -3.27
N ARG A 182 -17.76 3.06 -2.89
CA ARG A 182 -18.82 3.62 -3.73
C ARG A 182 -18.32 4.89 -4.41
N CYS A 183 -17.80 4.76 -5.61
CA CYS A 183 -17.31 5.88 -6.41
C CYS A 183 -17.39 5.55 -7.90
N GLU A 184 -17.16 6.55 -8.75
CA GLU A 184 -16.93 6.30 -10.16
C GLU A 184 -15.60 5.57 -10.37
N LYS A 185 -15.52 4.77 -11.43
CA LYS A 185 -14.36 3.92 -11.71
C LYS A 185 -13.25 4.68 -12.45
N ASN A 186 -12.69 5.69 -11.80
CA ASN A 186 -11.50 6.39 -12.25
C ASN A 186 -10.57 6.73 -11.07
N VAL A 187 -9.32 7.09 -11.36
CA VAL A 187 -8.29 7.29 -10.34
C VAL A 187 -8.67 8.38 -9.34
N GLU A 188 -9.09 9.55 -9.80
CA GLU A 188 -9.39 10.68 -8.90
C GLU A 188 -10.57 10.39 -7.98
N ASP A 189 -11.65 9.79 -8.49
CA ASP A 189 -12.81 9.45 -7.66
C ASP A 189 -12.52 8.33 -6.65
N VAL A 190 -11.64 7.39 -6.99
CA VAL A 190 -11.13 6.39 -6.01
C VAL A 190 -10.34 7.08 -4.90
N LYS A 191 -9.42 7.99 -5.24
CA LYS A 191 -8.63 8.73 -4.24
C LYS A 191 -9.53 9.56 -3.33
N GLU A 192 -10.47 10.28 -3.91
CA GLU A 192 -11.40 11.14 -3.16
C GLU A 192 -12.31 10.32 -2.23
N ALA A 193 -12.82 9.17 -2.69
CA ALA A 193 -13.63 8.29 -1.86
C ALA A 193 -12.87 7.75 -0.64
N ILE A 194 -11.58 7.40 -0.81
CA ILE A 194 -10.73 6.98 0.31
C ILE A 194 -10.48 8.13 1.29
N ARG A 195 -10.15 9.33 0.78
CA ARG A 195 -9.89 10.54 1.59
C ARG A 195 -11.10 10.97 2.42
N ARG A 196 -12.30 10.97 1.82
CA ARG A 196 -13.55 11.29 2.54
C ARG A 196 -13.95 10.21 3.52
N ASN A 197 -13.73 8.95 3.12
CA ASN A 197 -14.01 7.76 3.94
C ASN A 197 -15.48 7.60 4.39
N GLU A 198 -16.44 8.21 3.68
CA GLU A 198 -17.87 8.19 4.03
C GLU A 198 -18.60 6.97 3.45
N ASP A 199 -18.19 6.50 2.27
CA ASP A 199 -18.77 5.35 1.57
C ASP A 199 -17.72 4.23 1.36
N VAL A 200 -17.01 3.89 2.45
CA VAL A 200 -15.94 2.88 2.44
C VAL A 200 -16.33 1.70 3.33
N ALA A 201 -16.20 0.48 2.82
CA ALA A 201 -16.41 -0.74 3.58
C ALA A 201 -15.23 -1.71 3.40
N ILE A 202 -15.13 -2.71 4.28
CA ILE A 202 -14.16 -3.79 4.15
C ILE A 202 -14.87 -5.10 3.77
N TYR A 203 -14.25 -5.86 2.89
CA TYR A 203 -14.80 -7.10 2.32
C TYR A 203 -13.76 -8.22 2.40
N LEU A 204 -14.12 -9.34 3.01
CA LEU A 204 -13.25 -10.52 3.06
C LEU A 204 -13.46 -11.39 1.84
N MET A 205 -12.50 -11.37 0.91
CA MET A 205 -12.51 -12.23 -0.25
C MET A 205 -12.04 -13.64 0.11
N ARG A 206 -12.88 -14.64 -0.13
CA ARG A 206 -12.57 -16.05 0.15
C ARG A 206 -12.41 -16.85 -1.13
N LYS A 207 -11.63 -17.93 -1.05
CA LYS A 207 -11.58 -18.95 -2.11
C LYS A 207 -12.96 -19.57 -2.25
N ARG A 208 -13.52 -19.56 -3.46
CA ARG A 208 -14.74 -20.32 -3.74
C ARG A 208 -14.36 -21.79 -3.79
N GLU A 209 -14.97 -22.60 -2.94
CA GLU A 209 -14.96 -24.05 -3.12
C GLU A 209 -15.82 -24.34 -4.36
N GLY A 210 -15.22 -25.05 -5.32
CA GLY A 210 -15.91 -25.54 -6.52
C GLY A 210 -16.60 -26.86 -6.27
#